data_AF-A0A7W9Z6H4-F1
#
_entry.id   AF-A0A7W9Z6H4-F1
#
_cell.length_a   1.000
_cell.length_b   1.000
_cell.length_c   1.000
_cell.angle_alpha   90.00
_cell.angle_beta   90.00
_cell.angle_gamma   90.00
#
_symmetry.space_group_name_H-M   'P 1'
#
loop_
_entity.id
_entity.type
_entity.pdbx_description
1 polymer ?
#
loop_
_entity_poly.entity_id
_entity_poly.type
_entity_poly.pdbx_seq_one_letter_code
_entity_poly.pdbx_strand_id
1 'polypeptide(L)'
;MLAAISHGSTMKFMLRLACAAVLCVAAPAFGHTGVVKTDKPAVDQQLDGHYDPQNPFAKILRGELPVDKVYEDADVVAFLSTNQKAPGHVLVISKTSQARNILDMSPADLTRIMLVVKRVARAERIALGADGMIVQQNNGAAAGQTVFHLHVHVIPCWNGKPPRFARDKSGQLDRMALAARIAVAMQ
;
A
#
# COMPACT_ATOMS: atom_id res chain seq x y z
N MET A 1 34.58 -43.79 -73.11
CA MET A 1 35.32 -42.57 -72.72
C MET A 1 34.42 -41.80 -71.75
N LEU A 2 34.77 -41.81 -70.45
CA LEU A 2 34.21 -41.06 -69.28
C LEU A 2 32.68 -41.22 -68.99
N ALA A 3 32.25 -41.87 -67.90
CA ALA A 3 32.11 -41.40 -66.49
C ALA A 3 31.11 -40.24 -66.32
N ALA A 4 30.29 -40.09 -65.28
CA ALA A 4 29.73 -40.91 -64.20
C ALA A 4 28.63 -40.03 -63.54
N ILE A 5 27.78 -40.66 -62.73
CA ILE A 5 26.59 -40.15 -62.04
C ILE A 5 26.92 -39.10 -60.94
N SER A 6 26.05 -38.10 -60.75
CA SER A 6 25.90 -37.33 -59.49
C SER A 6 24.40 -37.14 -59.24
N HIS A 7 23.75 -37.82 -58.28
CA HIS A 7 23.66 -37.50 -56.85
C HIS A 7 23.40 -36.00 -56.59
N GLY A 8 22.47 -35.55 -55.76
CA GLY A 8 21.61 -36.20 -54.78
C GLY A 8 21.00 -35.12 -53.87
N SER A 9 19.86 -35.47 -53.29
CA SER A 9 19.10 -34.81 -52.21
C SER A 9 19.94 -34.01 -51.19
N THR A 10 19.54 -32.76 -50.90
CA THR A 10 19.96 -32.05 -49.69
C THR A 10 18.84 -32.07 -48.64
N MET A 11 19.08 -32.92 -47.65
CA MET A 11 18.36 -33.06 -46.40
C MET A 11 18.78 -31.97 -45.41
N LYS A 12 17.86 -31.62 -44.50
CA LYS A 12 18.08 -31.08 -43.14
C LYS A 12 18.49 -29.61 -43.01
N PHE A 13 17.58 -28.80 -42.44
CA PHE A 13 17.96 -27.98 -41.28
C PHE A 13 16.85 -28.03 -40.23
N MET A 14 17.16 -28.79 -39.18
CA MET A 14 16.48 -28.82 -37.90
C MET A 14 17.17 -27.74 -37.07
N LEU A 15 16.48 -26.66 -36.69
CA LEU A 15 16.98 -25.81 -35.61
C LEU A 15 15.84 -25.38 -34.69
N ARG A 16 15.98 -25.89 -33.47
CA ARG A 16 15.15 -25.70 -32.28
C ARG A 16 15.03 -24.20 -31.95
N LEU A 17 13.81 -23.69 -31.82
CA LEU A 17 13.60 -22.41 -31.16
C LEU A 17 13.70 -22.63 -29.64
N ALA A 18 14.67 -21.96 -29.04
CA ALA A 18 14.97 -22.00 -27.62
C ALA A 18 13.88 -21.31 -26.80
N CYS A 19 13.53 -21.94 -25.69
CA CYS A 19 12.70 -21.41 -24.61
C CYS A 19 13.42 -20.20 -23.99
N ALA A 20 12.82 -19.01 -24.10
CA ALA A 20 13.34 -17.80 -23.48
C ALA A 20 13.05 -17.84 -21.97
N ALA A 21 14.12 -18.00 -21.18
CA ALA A 21 14.09 -17.82 -19.74
C ALA A 21 13.69 -16.37 -19.41
N VAL A 22 12.55 -16.20 -18.75
CA VAL A 22 12.15 -14.92 -18.16
C VAL A 22 13.11 -14.63 -17.02
N LEU A 23 13.99 -13.64 -17.21
CA LEU A 23 14.80 -13.07 -16.15
C LEU A 23 13.86 -12.48 -15.10
N CYS A 24 13.86 -13.09 -13.91
CA CYS A 24 13.30 -12.50 -12.70
C CYS A 24 14.14 -11.27 -12.34
N VAL A 25 13.64 -10.07 -12.66
CA VAL A 25 14.22 -8.82 -12.17
C VAL A 25 13.88 -8.70 -10.70
N ALA A 26 14.89 -8.81 -9.84
CA ALA A 26 14.76 -8.59 -8.41
C ALA A 26 14.18 -7.19 -8.14
N ALA A 27 13.04 -7.14 -7.44
CA ALA A 27 12.46 -5.89 -6.96
C ALA A 27 13.43 -5.21 -5.95
N PRO A 28 13.50 -3.87 -5.92
CA PRO A 28 14.37 -3.19 -4.97
C PRO A 28 13.91 -3.45 -3.53
N ALA A 29 14.86 -3.85 -2.68
CA ALA A 29 14.64 -3.94 -1.25
C ALA A 29 14.17 -2.58 -0.72
N PHE A 30 13.00 -2.56 -0.07
CA PHE A 30 12.54 -1.38 0.64
C PHE A 30 13.52 -1.08 1.78
N GLY A 31 14.35 -0.05 1.61
CA GLY A 31 15.19 0.47 2.68
C GLY A 31 14.34 1.06 3.78
N HIS A 32 14.22 0.35 4.90
CA HIS A 32 13.63 0.87 6.14
C HIS A 32 14.65 1.80 6.83
N THR A 33 14.72 3.06 6.43
CA THR A 33 15.38 4.09 7.24
C THR A 33 14.40 4.62 8.27
N GLY A 34 14.72 4.39 9.56
CA GLY A 34 14.04 4.99 10.70
C GLY A 34 13.04 4.09 11.42
N VAL A 35 13.50 2.99 12.04
CA VAL A 35 12.74 2.39 13.14
C VAL A 35 12.81 3.35 14.31
N VAL A 36 11.71 4.06 14.58
CA VAL A 36 11.51 4.75 15.85
C VAL A 36 11.57 3.66 16.93
N LYS A 37 12.61 3.68 17.77
CA LYS A 37 12.65 2.84 18.97
C LYS A 37 11.44 3.22 19.82
N THR A 38 10.51 2.28 19.99
CA THR A 38 9.38 2.46 20.90
C THR A 38 9.73 1.82 22.24
N ASP A 39 9.36 2.44 23.35
CA ASP A 39 9.55 1.91 24.71
C ASP A 39 8.64 0.69 25.02
N LYS A 40 7.97 0.14 23.99
CA LYS A 40 7.08 -1.00 24.14
C LYS A 40 7.89 -2.28 24.37
N PRO A 41 7.43 -3.17 25.26
CA PRO A 41 8.11 -4.45 25.49
C PRO A 41 8.14 -5.26 24.19
N ALA A 42 9.22 -6.03 24.01
CA ALA A 42 9.48 -6.77 22.77
C ALA A 42 8.35 -7.72 22.36
N VAL A 43 7.59 -8.25 23.32
CA VAL A 43 6.42 -9.10 23.05
C VAL A 43 5.32 -8.32 22.32
N ASP A 44 5.03 -7.09 22.72
CA ASP A 44 3.98 -6.27 22.10
C ASP A 44 4.36 -5.75 20.72
N GLN A 45 5.60 -6.00 20.27
CA GLN A 45 6.09 -5.71 18.93
C GLN A 45 6.03 -6.91 17.98
N GLN A 46 5.67 -8.10 18.46
CA GLN A 46 5.57 -9.33 17.65
C GLN A 46 4.17 -9.49 17.03
N LEU A 47 3.90 -10.63 16.40
CA LEU A 47 2.58 -10.99 15.88
C LEU A 47 1.56 -11.05 17.03
N ASP A 48 1.91 -11.75 18.10
CA ASP A 48 1.11 -11.85 19.32
C ASP A 48 1.49 -10.73 20.33
N GLY A 49 0.64 -10.50 21.34
CA GLY A 49 0.83 -9.43 22.33
C GLY A 49 -0.46 -8.69 22.69
N HIS A 50 -0.36 -7.73 23.60
CA HIS A 50 -1.53 -7.04 24.14
C HIS A 50 -1.89 -5.80 23.32
N TYR A 51 -3.19 -5.52 23.18
CA TYR A 51 -3.65 -4.29 22.56
C TYR A 51 -3.42 -3.13 23.53
N ASP A 52 -2.63 -2.15 23.11
CA ASP A 52 -2.34 -0.97 23.90
C ASP A 52 -3.39 0.13 23.61
N PRO A 53 -4.30 0.48 24.53
CA PRO A 53 -5.30 1.52 24.32
C PRO A 53 -4.70 2.93 24.23
N GLN A 54 -3.41 3.11 24.53
CA GLN A 54 -2.68 4.37 24.39
C GLN A 54 -1.96 4.52 23.04
N ASN A 55 -2.12 3.55 22.13
CA ASN A 55 -1.55 3.67 20.79
C ASN A 55 -2.15 4.89 20.03
N PRO A 56 -1.40 5.51 19.09
CA PRO A 56 -1.85 6.71 18.39
C PRO A 56 -3.21 6.60 17.70
N PHE A 57 -3.56 5.44 17.13
CA PHE A 57 -4.84 5.26 16.46
C PHE A 57 -6.00 5.18 17.45
N ALA A 58 -5.83 4.51 18.59
CA ALA A 58 -6.82 4.55 19.65
C ALA A 58 -7.05 5.99 20.17
N LYS A 59 -5.99 6.79 20.28
CA LYS A 59 -6.10 8.22 20.63
C LYS A 59 -6.85 9.03 19.58
N ILE A 60 -6.61 8.76 18.29
CA ILE A 60 -7.37 9.37 17.18
C ILE A 60 -8.86 9.01 17.26
N LEU A 61 -9.18 7.74 17.53
CA LEU A 61 -10.57 7.27 17.66
C LEU A 61 -11.32 7.92 18.83
N ARG A 62 -10.60 8.30 19.90
CA ARG A 62 -11.15 9.06 21.03
C ARG A 62 -11.14 10.58 20.83
N GLY A 63 -10.65 11.07 19.68
CA GLY A 63 -10.58 12.50 19.39
C GLY A 63 -9.44 13.24 20.11
N GLU A 64 -8.50 12.53 20.71
CA GLU A 64 -7.35 13.13 21.42
C GLU A 64 -6.26 13.64 20.46
N LEU A 65 -6.21 13.12 19.23
CA LEU A 65 -5.26 13.51 18.20
C LEU A 65 -5.99 13.91 16.92
N PRO A 66 -5.65 15.05 16.30
CA PRO A 66 -6.28 15.49 15.05
C PRO A 66 -5.75 14.67 13.85
N VAL A 67 -6.62 14.46 12.86
CA VAL A 67 -6.29 13.81 11.59
C VAL A 67 -7.05 14.44 10.43
N ASP A 68 -6.43 14.46 9.25
CA ASP A 68 -7.05 14.90 8.00
C ASP A 68 -7.90 13.75 7.44
N LYS A 69 -9.17 13.67 7.87
CA LYS A 69 -10.10 12.61 7.44
C LYS A 69 -10.48 12.80 5.98
N VAL A 70 -10.50 11.69 5.24
CA VAL A 70 -11.05 11.63 3.87
C VAL A 70 -12.37 10.86 3.82
N TYR A 71 -12.64 10.04 4.83
CA TYR A 71 -13.87 9.28 4.98
C TYR A 71 -14.09 8.88 6.44
N GLU A 72 -15.34 8.85 6.87
CA GLU A 72 -15.74 8.31 8.16
C GLU A 72 -17.19 7.82 8.11
N ASP A 73 -17.44 6.65 8.70
CA ASP A 73 -18.78 6.17 9.03
C ASP A 73 -18.82 5.66 10.49
N ALA A 74 -19.83 4.86 10.83
CA ALA A 74 -19.97 4.28 12.16
C ALA A 74 -18.84 3.30 12.51
N ASP A 75 -18.31 2.58 11.53
CA ASP A 75 -17.41 1.43 11.73
C ASP A 75 -15.96 1.69 11.30
N VAL A 76 -15.73 2.61 10.37
CA VAL A 76 -14.44 2.82 9.70
C VAL A 76 -14.11 4.31 9.60
N VAL A 77 -12.84 4.64 9.75
CA VAL A 77 -12.29 5.96 9.44
C VAL A 77 -11.09 5.82 8.52
N ALA A 78 -10.99 6.72 7.55
CA ALA A 78 -9.84 6.84 6.66
C ALA A 78 -9.29 8.26 6.69
N PHE A 79 -7.97 8.40 6.81
CA PHE A 79 -7.31 9.68 6.96
C PHE A 79 -5.90 9.68 6.36
N LEU A 80 -5.38 10.86 6.04
CA LEU A 80 -4.02 11.00 5.51
C LEU A 80 -2.97 10.59 6.55
N SER A 81 -2.07 9.68 6.17
CA SER A 81 -0.90 9.33 6.97
C SER A 81 -0.08 10.57 7.32
N THR A 82 0.43 10.69 8.55
CA THR A 82 1.39 11.74 8.90
C THR A 82 2.72 11.53 8.15
N ASN A 83 3.14 10.28 7.99
CA ASN A 83 4.29 9.90 7.17
C ASN A 83 3.83 9.58 5.72
N GLN A 84 3.76 10.63 4.89
CA GLN A 84 3.34 10.53 3.50
C GLN A 84 4.46 9.87 2.66
N LYS A 85 4.24 8.63 2.21
CA LYS A 85 5.13 7.95 1.25
C LYS A 85 4.93 8.47 -0.17
N ALA A 86 3.70 8.89 -0.47
CA ALA A 86 3.31 9.62 -1.67
C ALA A 86 2.17 10.58 -1.31
N PRO A 87 1.96 11.69 -2.04
CA PRO A 87 0.83 12.58 -1.82
C PRO A 87 -0.50 11.84 -1.96
N GLY A 88 -1.27 11.80 -0.88
CA GLY A 88 -2.54 11.07 -0.84
C GLY A 88 -2.41 9.71 -0.19
N HIS A 89 -1.28 9.40 0.47
CA HIS A 89 -1.16 8.20 1.29
C HIS A 89 -2.20 8.21 2.42
N VAL A 90 -3.22 7.37 2.31
CA VAL A 90 -4.31 7.20 3.28
C VAL A 90 -4.11 5.94 4.12
N LEU A 91 -4.50 6.01 5.39
CA LEU A 91 -4.66 4.86 6.28
C LEU A 91 -6.15 4.62 6.50
N VAL A 92 -6.58 3.36 6.41
CA VAL A 92 -7.95 2.93 6.72
C VAL A 92 -7.92 2.03 7.95
N ILE A 93 -8.71 2.38 8.98
CA ILE A 93 -8.78 1.65 10.26
C ILE A 93 -10.23 1.42 10.70
N SER A 94 -10.44 0.38 11.52
CA SER A 94 -11.74 0.14 12.17
C SER A 94 -11.86 0.98 13.43
N LYS A 95 -13.06 1.52 13.67
CA LYS A 95 -13.44 2.23 14.90
C LYS A 95 -13.89 1.28 16.00
N THR A 96 -14.27 0.06 15.64
CA THR A 96 -14.94 -0.94 16.50
C THR A 96 -14.03 -2.08 16.92
N SER A 97 -12.86 -2.23 16.29
CA SER A 97 -11.94 -3.34 16.53
C SER A 97 -10.67 -2.90 17.28
N GLN A 98 -10.24 -3.73 18.22
CA GLN A 98 -8.94 -3.64 18.89
C GLN A 98 -7.94 -4.67 18.33
N ALA A 99 -8.16 -5.16 17.11
CA ALA A 99 -7.20 -6.03 16.44
C ALA A 99 -5.86 -5.28 16.27
N ARG A 100 -4.76 -5.89 16.73
CA ARG A 100 -3.43 -5.28 16.59
C ARG A 100 -2.97 -5.39 15.15
N ASN A 101 -3.33 -6.47 14.49
CA ASN A 101 -2.94 -6.80 13.13
C ASN A 101 -4.01 -7.72 12.48
N ILE A 102 -3.75 -8.30 11.31
CA ILE A 102 -4.77 -9.05 10.56
C ILE A 102 -5.17 -10.37 11.23
N LEU A 103 -4.28 -10.94 12.03
CA LEU A 103 -4.47 -12.22 12.69
C LEU A 103 -5.54 -12.16 13.79
N ASP A 104 -5.72 -10.99 14.39
CA ASP A 104 -6.70 -10.74 15.47
C ASP A 104 -8.08 -10.29 14.94
N MET A 105 -8.18 -9.99 13.65
CA MET A 105 -9.32 -9.25 13.11
C MET A 105 -10.49 -10.17 12.76
N SER A 106 -11.69 -9.78 13.18
CA SER A 106 -12.91 -10.51 12.80
C SER A 106 -13.15 -10.44 11.29
N PRO A 107 -13.69 -11.49 10.65
CA PRO A 107 -14.02 -11.46 9.22
C PRO A 107 -14.99 -10.33 8.84
N ALA A 108 -15.91 -9.99 9.73
CA ALA A 108 -16.89 -8.93 9.52
C ALA A 108 -16.21 -7.56 9.46
N ASP A 109 -15.33 -7.24 10.41
CA ASP A 109 -14.63 -5.96 10.42
C ASP A 109 -13.60 -5.86 9.28
N LEU A 110 -12.92 -6.97 8.97
CA LEU A 110 -12.00 -7.04 7.84
C LEU A 110 -12.71 -6.73 6.52
N THR A 111 -13.92 -7.28 6.34
CA THR A 111 -14.77 -6.99 5.18
C THR A 111 -15.10 -5.50 5.11
N ARG A 112 -15.55 -4.89 6.20
CA ARG A 112 -15.86 -3.45 6.27
C ARG A 112 -14.67 -2.58 5.88
N ILE A 113 -13.49 -2.83 6.45
CA ILE A 113 -12.28 -2.08 6.12
C ILE A 113 -11.94 -2.23 4.63
N MET A 114 -11.94 -3.46 4.11
CA MET A 114 -11.52 -3.68 2.71
C MET A 114 -12.48 -3.07 1.70
N LEU A 115 -13.78 -2.97 2.03
CA LEU A 115 -14.74 -2.21 1.23
C LEU A 115 -14.38 -0.72 1.19
N VAL A 116 -13.98 -0.13 2.31
CA VAL A 116 -13.54 1.27 2.37
C VAL A 116 -12.20 1.48 1.68
N VAL A 117 -11.23 0.56 1.83
CA VAL A 117 -9.96 0.56 1.08
C VAL A 117 -10.21 0.64 -0.42
N LYS A 118 -11.11 -0.18 -0.96
CA LYS A 118 -11.50 -0.14 -2.37
C LYS A 118 -12.08 1.21 -2.78
N ARG A 119 -12.89 1.83 -1.92
CA ARG A 119 -13.47 3.16 -2.18
C ARG A 119 -12.40 4.25 -2.17
N VAL A 120 -11.52 4.26 -1.18
CA VAL A 120 -10.38 5.20 -1.09
C VAL A 120 -9.50 5.09 -2.33
N ALA A 121 -9.11 3.88 -2.74
CA ALA A 121 -8.29 3.68 -3.94
C ALA A 121 -8.97 4.22 -5.21
N ARG A 122 -10.30 4.06 -5.33
CA ARG A 122 -11.08 4.64 -6.44
C ARG A 122 -11.11 6.16 -6.38
N ALA A 123 -11.31 6.73 -5.19
CA ALA A 123 -11.34 8.17 -4.97
C ALA A 123 -9.98 8.80 -5.29
N GLU A 124 -8.88 8.21 -4.83
CA GLU A 124 -7.52 8.67 -5.15
C GLU A 124 -7.22 8.60 -6.64
N ARG A 125 -7.65 7.53 -7.34
CA ARG A 125 -7.54 7.46 -8.80
C ARG A 125 -8.26 8.63 -9.48
N ILE A 126 -9.48 8.96 -9.04
CA ILE A 126 -10.30 10.03 -9.63
C ILE A 126 -9.73 11.42 -9.27
N ALA A 127 -9.46 11.66 -7.98
CA ALA A 127 -9.07 12.96 -7.45
C ALA A 127 -7.62 13.33 -7.79
N LEU A 128 -6.75 12.32 -7.88
CA LEU A 128 -5.30 12.47 -7.98
C LEU A 128 -4.72 11.96 -9.31
N GLY A 129 -5.53 11.34 -10.17
CA GLY A 129 -5.08 10.80 -11.45
C GLY A 129 -3.98 9.75 -11.29
N ALA A 130 -4.09 8.90 -10.26
CA ALA A 130 -3.13 7.84 -9.99
C ALA A 130 -3.16 6.77 -11.10
N ASP A 131 -1.98 6.36 -11.59
CA ASP A 131 -1.80 5.30 -12.58
C ASP A 131 -1.77 3.90 -11.93
N GLY A 132 -1.43 3.85 -10.64
CA GLY A 132 -1.33 2.63 -9.87
C GLY A 132 -1.62 2.87 -8.39
N MET A 133 -1.65 1.79 -7.62
CA MET A 133 -1.94 1.83 -6.19
C MET A 133 -1.14 0.76 -5.46
N ILE A 134 -0.55 1.10 -4.33
CA ILE A 134 -0.07 0.14 -3.34
C ILE A 134 -1.15 0.01 -2.26
N VAL A 135 -1.64 -1.21 -2.06
CA VAL A 135 -2.45 -1.58 -0.90
C VAL A 135 -1.59 -2.46 -0.01
N GLN A 136 -1.25 -1.98 1.19
CA GLN A 136 -0.30 -2.64 2.07
C GLN A 136 -0.85 -2.74 3.49
N GLN A 137 -0.68 -3.90 4.11
CA GLN A 137 -1.02 -4.17 5.50
C GLN A 137 0.13 -4.97 6.12
N ASN A 138 0.66 -4.51 7.26
CA ASN A 138 1.84 -5.08 7.90
C ASN A 138 1.46 -5.74 9.23
N ASN A 139 2.10 -6.87 9.56
CA ASN A 139 1.87 -7.63 10.79
C ASN A 139 3.19 -7.86 11.53
N GLY A 140 3.32 -7.28 12.72
CA GLY A 140 4.53 -7.36 13.53
C GLY A 140 5.65 -6.40 13.10
N ALA A 141 6.54 -6.06 14.03
CA ALA A 141 7.63 -5.12 13.80
C ALA A 141 8.61 -5.60 12.71
N ALA A 142 8.81 -6.92 12.59
CA ALA A 142 9.65 -7.51 11.54
C ALA A 142 9.14 -7.22 10.12
N ALA A 143 7.82 -7.02 9.95
CA ALA A 143 7.20 -6.61 8.68
C ALA A 143 7.07 -5.08 8.55
N GLY A 144 7.64 -4.31 9.47
CA GLY A 144 7.56 -2.84 9.47
C GLY A 144 6.26 -2.27 10.04
N GLN A 145 5.51 -3.03 10.85
CA GLN A 145 4.39 -2.47 11.62
C GLN A 145 4.92 -1.65 12.82
N THR A 146 4.48 -0.40 12.95
CA THR A 146 4.90 0.49 14.04
C THR A 146 3.74 0.90 14.96
N VAL A 147 2.51 0.91 14.45
CA VAL A 147 1.29 1.11 15.25
C VAL A 147 0.52 -0.21 15.30
N PHE A 148 0.38 -0.75 16.51
CA PHE A 148 -0.29 -2.03 16.79
C PHE A 148 -1.80 -1.86 16.96
N HIS A 149 -2.40 -1.30 15.91
CA HIS A 149 -3.83 -1.28 15.64
C HIS A 149 -3.95 -1.45 14.13
N LEU A 150 -4.73 -2.44 13.69
CA LEU A 150 -4.77 -2.80 12.27
C LEU A 150 -5.10 -1.58 11.42
N HIS A 151 -4.30 -1.40 10.37
CA HIS A 151 -4.46 -0.35 9.38
C HIS A 151 -4.03 -0.86 8.02
N VAL A 152 -4.75 -0.41 7.00
CA VAL A 152 -4.39 -0.66 5.60
C VAL A 152 -3.93 0.64 4.99
N HIS A 153 -2.73 0.62 4.43
CA HIS A 153 -2.17 1.69 3.63
C HIS A 153 -2.78 1.65 2.22
N VAL A 154 -3.24 2.80 1.73
CA VAL A 154 -3.61 3.02 0.34
C VAL A 154 -2.71 4.14 -0.17
N ILE A 155 -1.86 3.83 -1.16
CA ILE A 155 -0.80 4.73 -1.61
C ILE A 155 -0.88 4.87 -3.13
N PRO A 156 -1.24 6.06 -3.64
CA PRO A 156 -1.31 6.29 -5.08
C PRO A 156 0.08 6.31 -5.70
N CYS A 157 0.18 5.77 -6.91
CA CYS A 157 1.40 5.71 -7.71
C CYS A 157 1.19 6.37 -9.08
N TRP A 158 2.26 6.91 -9.66
CA TRP A 158 2.27 7.50 -11.00
C TRP A 158 3.48 6.99 -11.77
N ASN A 159 3.34 6.84 -13.10
CA ASN A 159 4.46 6.50 -14.00
C ASN A 159 5.52 7.63 -14.10
N GLY A 160 5.26 8.77 -13.46
CA GLY A 160 6.16 9.91 -13.37
C GLY A 160 6.07 10.61 -12.02
N LYS A 161 5.98 11.95 -12.03
CA LYS A 161 5.87 12.74 -10.79
C LYS A 161 4.41 12.79 -10.32
N PRO A 162 4.16 12.88 -9.00
CA PRO A 162 2.83 13.14 -8.49
C PRO A 162 2.30 14.51 -8.96
N PRO A 163 0.97 14.72 -8.91
CA PRO A 163 0.36 15.95 -9.40
C PRO A 163 0.86 17.19 -8.67
N ARG A 164 1.07 18.28 -9.42
CA ARG A 164 1.57 19.56 -8.85
C ARG A 164 0.61 20.20 -7.84
N PHE A 165 -0.70 20.00 -8.00
CA PHE A 165 -1.70 20.54 -7.07
C PHE A 165 -1.67 19.90 -5.69
N ALA A 166 -0.90 18.82 -5.50
CA ALA A 166 -0.69 18.26 -4.17
C ALA A 166 0.17 19.18 -3.29
N ARG A 167 0.76 20.24 -3.86
CA ARG A 167 1.63 21.18 -3.16
C ARG A 167 1.04 22.60 -3.16
N ASP A 168 1.29 23.33 -2.07
CA ASP A 168 0.97 24.74 -1.93
C ASP A 168 1.94 25.63 -2.73
N LYS A 169 1.76 26.95 -2.63
CA LYS A 169 2.61 27.94 -3.32
C LYS A 169 4.08 27.90 -2.87
N SER A 170 4.37 27.38 -1.68
CA SER A 170 5.73 27.20 -1.16
C SER A 170 6.36 25.86 -1.59
N GLY A 171 5.58 25.00 -2.24
CA GLY A 171 5.99 23.65 -2.63
C GLY A 171 5.84 22.61 -1.52
N GLN A 172 5.24 22.95 -0.37
CA GLN A 172 4.92 22.00 0.70
C GLN A 172 3.62 21.27 0.41
N LEU A 173 3.41 20.09 1.01
CA LEU A 173 2.19 19.32 0.80
C LEU A 173 0.99 20.05 1.41
N ASP A 174 -0.01 20.39 0.61
CA ASP A 174 -1.27 20.95 1.10
C ASP A 174 -2.19 19.81 1.55
N ARG A 175 -2.04 19.39 2.80
CA ARG A 175 -2.78 18.25 3.36
C ARG A 175 -4.28 18.49 3.41
N MET A 176 -4.71 19.71 3.73
CA MET A 176 -6.11 20.05 3.84
C MET A 176 -6.79 20.00 2.46
N ALA A 177 -6.19 20.63 1.44
CA ALA A 177 -6.72 20.56 0.08
C ALA A 177 -6.70 19.13 -0.46
N LEU A 178 -5.65 18.37 -0.17
CA LEU A 178 -5.53 16.98 -0.58
C LEU A 178 -6.63 16.10 0.03
N ALA A 179 -6.84 16.20 1.34
CA ALA A 179 -7.89 15.46 2.03
C ALA A 179 -9.28 15.84 1.50
N ALA A 180 -9.55 17.14 1.32
CA ALA A 180 -10.80 17.62 0.76
C ALA A 180 -11.06 17.06 -0.65
N ARG A 181 -10.04 17.04 -1.52
CA ARG A 181 -10.17 16.48 -2.88
C ARG A 181 -10.51 14.99 -2.87
N ILE A 182 -9.86 14.20 -2.01
CA ILE A 182 -10.16 12.78 -1.88
C ILE A 182 -11.56 12.59 -1.29
N ALA A 183 -11.94 13.36 -0.27
CA ALA A 183 -13.25 13.29 0.37
C ALA A 183 -14.40 13.60 -0.60
N VAL A 184 -14.22 14.58 -1.50
CA VAL A 184 -15.21 14.86 -2.57
C VAL A 184 -15.36 13.66 -3.50
N ALA A 185 -14.26 12.98 -3.86
CA ALA A 185 -14.30 11.81 -4.73
C ALA A 185 -14.77 10.51 -4.03
N MET A 186 -15.03 10.55 -2.73
CA MET A 186 -15.60 9.44 -1.95
C MET A 186 -17.14 9.41 -1.94
N GLN A 187 -17.77 10.49 -2.40
CA GLN A 187 -19.22 10.66 -2.57
C GLN A 187 -19.69 9.98 -3.84
#